data_AF-A0A5M3N7I3-F1
#
_entry.id   AF-A0A5M3N7I3-F1
#
_cell.length_a   1.000
_cell.length_b   1.000
_cell.length_c   1.000
_cell.angle_alpha   90.00
_cell.angle_beta   90.00
_cell.angle_gamma   90.00
#
_symmetry.space_group_name_H-M   'P 1'
#
loop_
_entity.id
_entity.type
_entity.pdbx_description
1 polymer ?
#
loop_
_entity_poly.entity_id
_entity_poly.type
_entity_poly.pdbx_seq_one_letter_code
_entity_poly.pdbx_strand_id
1 'polypeptide(L)'
;GKYPLEQRIEDKKRGIGRQRYPVLVWALTAVMIAVFIYELVVNSRAQGTPVSFKPVVNPMLGPSESALIYVGARFPPCMKAVQNITLTTTMPCLNDTANPPTLNCLIEDICGFGGFHGTTPNQWFRQVVMVMGQSMNDKFITPIFIHAGFIHIILNMIAQLTVSAQIEREMGSAGFLLTYFAAGIFGNVLGGNFSLVGAPSVGASGAIFGCVAVTWVDLFAHWRYQYRPGRKLAFMSIELVFGIALGYIPSHRSISAHLGGLCMGLLVGTALYPVISPTRKHKSIMWGFRIVTIPLAIILFVVLIRNFYTSDPYAACSGCRYLSCIPTSSNNHCQGTG
;
A
#
# COMPACT_ATOMS: atom_id res chain seq x y z
N GLY A 1 -17.33 -23.05 -19.87
CA GLY A 1 -16.94 -21.76 -20.45
C GLY A 1 -17.33 -21.79 -21.91
N LYS A 2 -17.75 -20.67 -22.49
CA LYS A 2 -18.28 -20.60 -23.87
C LYS A 2 -17.27 -20.97 -24.98
N TYR A 3 -15.98 -21.12 -24.66
CA TYR A 3 -14.91 -21.44 -25.61
C TYR A 3 -14.21 -22.78 -25.29
N PRO A 4 -13.72 -23.50 -26.32
CA PRO A 4 -12.87 -24.68 -26.18
C PRO A 4 -11.64 -24.43 -25.28
N LEU A 5 -11.07 -25.51 -24.74
CA LEU A 5 -9.89 -25.41 -23.87
C LEU A 5 -8.65 -24.94 -24.66
N GLU A 6 -8.41 -25.46 -25.87
CA GLU A 6 -7.25 -25.06 -26.67
C GLU A 6 -7.28 -23.57 -26.99
N GLN A 7 -8.45 -23.03 -27.39
CA GLN A 7 -8.60 -21.61 -27.71
C GLN A 7 -8.23 -20.72 -26.51
N ARG A 8 -8.66 -21.07 -25.29
CA ARG A 8 -8.30 -20.29 -24.09
C ARG A 8 -6.80 -20.35 -23.78
N ILE A 9 -6.16 -21.49 -24.03
CA ILE A 9 -4.71 -21.64 -23.85
C ILE A 9 -3.97 -20.80 -24.90
N GLU A 10 -4.45 -20.80 -26.14
CA GLU A 10 -3.87 -20.03 -27.23
C GLU A 10 -4.05 -18.52 -27.04
N ASP A 11 -5.24 -18.07 -26.67
CA ASP A 11 -5.52 -16.68 -26.32
C ASP A 11 -4.58 -16.20 -25.21
N LYS A 12 -4.39 -17.02 -24.17
CA LYS A 12 -3.43 -16.73 -23.10
C LYS A 12 -1.98 -16.66 -23.59
N LYS A 13 -1.55 -17.57 -24.47
CA LYS A 13 -0.21 -17.52 -25.08
C LYS A 13 -0.02 -16.27 -25.94
N ARG A 14 -1.09 -15.77 -26.56
CA ARG A 14 -1.12 -14.52 -27.32
C ARG A 14 -1.26 -13.26 -26.44
N GLY A 15 -1.37 -13.41 -25.11
CA GLY A 15 -1.54 -12.30 -24.17
C GLY A 15 -2.94 -11.66 -24.20
N ILE A 16 -3.93 -12.36 -24.76
CA ILE A 16 -5.32 -11.92 -24.82
C ILE A 16 -5.98 -12.22 -23.48
N GLY A 17 -6.21 -11.17 -22.70
CA GLY A 17 -6.91 -11.24 -21.42
C GLY A 17 -8.45 -11.25 -21.57
N ARG A 18 -9.15 -11.14 -20.44
CA ARG A 18 -10.61 -10.96 -20.40
C ARG A 18 -11.08 -9.65 -21.02
N GLN A 19 -10.23 -8.63 -21.02
CA GLN A 19 -10.51 -7.33 -21.64
C GLN A 19 -9.28 -6.75 -22.32
N ARG A 20 -9.53 -5.91 -23.32
CA ARG A 20 -8.48 -5.31 -24.15
C ARG A 20 -7.81 -4.11 -23.48
N TYR A 21 -8.58 -3.29 -22.77
CA TYR A 21 -8.13 -2.02 -22.21
C TYR A 21 -8.18 -2.04 -20.68
N PRO A 22 -7.13 -1.57 -19.99
CA PRO A 22 -7.08 -1.46 -18.53
C PRO A 22 -7.67 -0.12 -18.07
N VAL A 23 -8.99 0.02 -18.17
CA VAL A 23 -9.70 1.29 -17.92
C VAL A 23 -9.57 1.76 -16.48
N LEU A 24 -9.64 0.85 -15.50
CA LEU A 24 -9.53 1.23 -14.08
C LEU A 24 -8.12 1.68 -13.74
N VAL A 25 -7.10 1.01 -14.28
CA VAL A 25 -5.71 1.43 -14.07
C VAL A 25 -5.49 2.84 -14.60
N TRP A 26 -5.98 3.16 -15.79
CA TRP A 26 -5.89 4.53 -16.32
C TRP A 26 -6.64 5.54 -15.44
N ALA A 27 -7.85 5.20 -14.98
CA ALA A 27 -8.62 6.06 -14.09
C ALA A 27 -7.89 6.29 -12.75
N LEU A 28 -7.40 5.23 -12.11
CA LEU A 28 -6.63 5.32 -10.87
C LEU A 28 -5.34 6.13 -11.05
N THR A 29 -4.63 5.94 -12.17
CA THR A 29 -3.44 6.74 -12.50
C THR A 29 -3.77 8.22 -12.64
N ALA A 30 -4.86 8.58 -13.33
CA ALA A 30 -5.29 9.97 -13.46
C ALA A 30 -5.62 10.59 -12.09
N VAL A 31 -6.32 9.84 -11.23
CA VAL A 31 -6.62 10.27 -9.85
C VAL A 31 -5.35 10.47 -9.04
N MET A 32 -4.40 9.52 -9.08
CA MET A 32 -3.12 9.64 -8.35
C MET A 32 -2.31 10.87 -8.79
N ILE A 33 -2.30 11.18 -10.10
CA ILE A 33 -1.63 12.37 -10.62
C ILE A 33 -2.33 13.65 -10.11
N ALA A 34 -3.67 13.69 -10.13
CA ALA A 34 -4.43 14.83 -9.62
C ALA A 34 -4.20 15.07 -8.12
N VAL A 35 -4.20 14.00 -7.32
CA VAL A 35 -3.90 14.06 -5.89
C VAL A 35 -2.47 14.53 -5.63
N PHE A 36 -1.50 14.05 -6.42
CA PHE A 36 -0.11 14.51 -6.29
C PHE A 36 0.06 15.99 -6.62
N ILE A 37 -0.65 16.51 -7.64
CA ILE A 37 -0.66 17.96 -7.92
C ILE A 37 -1.23 18.73 -6.71
N TYR A 38 -2.31 18.22 -6.11
CA TYR A 38 -2.89 18.81 -4.91
C TYR A 38 -1.90 18.84 -3.73
N GLU A 39 -1.16 17.75 -3.49
CA GLU A 39 -0.12 17.69 -2.46
C GLU A 39 0.96 18.76 -2.65
N LEU A 40 1.44 18.95 -3.89
CA LEU A 40 2.43 19.97 -4.22
C LEU A 40 1.88 21.39 -4.01
N VAL A 41 0.60 21.62 -4.33
CA VAL A 41 -0.07 22.91 -4.10
C VAL A 41 -0.20 23.19 -2.60
N VAL A 42 -0.58 22.20 -1.80
CA VAL A 42 -0.68 22.34 -0.33
C VAL A 42 0.68 22.68 0.26
N ASN A 43 1.74 21.97 -0.13
CA ASN A 43 3.09 22.27 0.34
C ASN A 43 3.57 23.66 -0.11
N SER A 44 3.29 24.05 -1.36
CA SER A 44 3.64 25.36 -1.90
C SER A 44 2.96 26.51 -1.14
N ARG A 45 1.68 26.34 -0.78
CA ARG A 45 0.96 27.34 0.02
C ARG A 45 1.51 27.46 1.45
N ALA A 46 1.97 26.36 2.03
CA ALA A 46 2.46 26.35 3.39
C ALA A 46 3.92 26.80 3.55
N GLN A 47 4.81 26.34 2.67
CA GLN A 47 6.26 26.54 2.77
C GLN A 47 6.82 27.49 1.71
N GLY A 48 6.00 27.95 0.76
CA GLY A 48 6.43 28.77 -0.37
C GLY A 48 7.05 27.97 -1.52
N THR A 49 7.29 26.67 -1.36
CA THR A 49 7.83 25.79 -2.42
C THR A 49 7.04 24.47 -2.52
N PRO A 50 6.86 23.92 -3.74
CA PRO A 50 6.16 22.64 -3.91
C PRO A 50 6.97 21.44 -3.38
N VAL A 51 8.30 21.58 -3.33
CA VAL A 51 9.23 20.57 -2.80
C VAL A 51 9.81 21.09 -1.49
N SER A 52 9.78 20.24 -0.46
CA SER A 52 10.31 20.52 0.87
C SER A 52 11.81 20.22 0.93
N PHE A 53 12.60 21.29 1.03
CA PHE A 53 14.05 21.22 1.33
C PHE A 53 14.37 21.57 2.80
N LYS A 54 13.36 22.03 3.55
CA LYS A 54 13.47 22.44 4.95
C LYS A 54 12.18 22.02 5.69
N PRO A 55 12.21 21.66 6.99
CA PRO A 55 13.38 21.50 7.86
C PRO A 55 14.30 20.33 7.45
N VAL A 56 13.73 19.28 6.87
CA VAL A 56 14.46 18.10 6.40
C VAL A 56 14.27 17.98 4.89
N VAL A 57 15.38 17.72 4.18
CA VAL A 57 15.34 17.47 2.74
C VAL A 57 14.59 16.17 2.50
N ASN A 58 13.49 16.23 1.75
CA ASN A 58 12.81 15.02 1.29
C ASN A 58 13.59 14.43 0.09
N PRO A 59 14.26 13.28 0.23
CA PRO A 59 15.06 12.70 -0.84
C PRO A 59 14.22 12.20 -2.02
N MET A 60 12.89 12.12 -1.90
CA MET A 60 11.98 11.77 -3.00
C MET A 60 11.57 12.97 -3.85
N LEU A 61 12.07 14.18 -3.53
CA LEU A 61 11.72 15.45 -4.17
C LEU A 61 10.21 15.67 -4.12
N GLY A 62 9.68 15.90 -2.92
CA GLY A 62 8.24 16.05 -2.71
C GLY A 62 7.87 16.94 -1.54
N PRO A 63 6.59 16.93 -1.13
CA PRO A 63 6.08 17.65 0.02
C PRO A 63 6.80 17.27 1.33
N SER A 64 6.64 18.09 2.35
CA SER A 64 7.07 17.77 3.72
C SER A 64 6.24 16.66 4.35
N GLU A 65 6.79 15.98 5.36
CA GLU A 65 6.06 14.94 6.10
C GLU A 65 4.78 15.49 6.75
N SER A 66 4.82 16.71 7.30
CA SER A 66 3.65 17.39 7.87
C SER A 66 2.59 17.70 6.81
N ALA A 67 2.98 18.09 5.58
CA ALA A 67 2.05 18.25 4.47
C ALA A 67 1.38 16.93 4.06
N LEU A 68 2.14 15.83 4.02
CA LEU A 68 1.58 14.52 3.71
C LEU A 68 0.59 14.06 4.78
N ILE A 69 0.91 14.28 6.07
CA ILE A 69 -0.01 13.98 7.18
C ILE A 69 -1.29 14.83 7.05
N TYR A 70 -1.15 16.12 6.79
CA TYR A 70 -2.29 17.02 6.63
C TYR A 70 -3.22 16.58 5.49
N VAL A 71 -2.66 16.14 4.36
CA VAL A 71 -3.44 15.71 3.17
C VAL A 71 -4.11 14.34 3.36
N GLY A 72 -3.62 13.49 4.27
CA GLY A 72 -4.26 12.20 4.53
C GLY A 72 -3.33 10.99 4.62
N ALA A 73 -2.01 11.16 4.77
CA ALA A 73 -1.09 10.03 4.90
C ALA A 73 -1.46 9.11 6.07
N ARG A 74 -1.06 7.83 6.00
CA ARG A 74 -1.18 6.95 7.16
C ARG A 74 -0.24 7.46 8.24
N PHE A 75 -0.83 7.82 9.38
CA PHE A 75 -0.09 8.27 10.55
C PHE A 75 -0.82 7.77 11.81
N PRO A 76 -0.32 6.71 12.49
CA PRO A 76 -1.02 6.10 13.62
C PRO A 76 -1.48 7.07 14.72
N PRO A 77 -0.71 8.12 15.09
CA PRO A 77 -1.18 9.11 16.08
C PRO A 77 -2.45 9.88 15.69
N CYS A 78 -2.77 10.02 14.39
CA CYS A 78 -4.05 10.61 13.96
C CYS A 78 -5.23 9.62 14.04
N MET A 79 -4.94 8.32 14.16
CA MET A 79 -5.91 7.24 13.92
C MET A 79 -6.30 6.51 15.20
N LYS A 80 -5.40 6.49 16.19
CA LYS A 80 -5.61 5.91 17.52
C LYS A 80 -4.68 6.58 18.53
N ALA A 81 -4.99 6.43 19.81
CA ALA A 81 -4.04 6.75 20.87
C ALA A 81 -2.85 5.77 20.81
N VAL A 82 -1.62 6.30 20.88
CA VAL A 82 -0.40 5.48 20.90
C VAL A 82 0.35 5.72 22.20
N GLN A 83 0.90 4.65 22.79
CA GLN A 83 1.73 4.76 23.98
C GLN A 83 2.96 5.64 23.70
N ASN A 84 3.32 6.51 24.63
CA ASN A 84 4.40 7.50 24.54
C ASN A 84 4.21 8.65 23.54
N ILE A 85 3.05 8.75 22.87
CA ILE A 85 2.67 9.94 22.07
C ILE A 85 1.34 10.46 22.61
N THR A 86 1.41 11.54 23.38
CA THR A 86 0.24 12.21 23.96
C THR A 86 -0.32 13.25 22.99
N LEU A 87 -1.55 13.70 23.21
CA LEU A 87 -2.14 14.82 22.43
C LEU A 87 -1.32 16.12 22.55
N THR A 88 -0.45 16.22 23.56
CA THR A 88 0.48 17.33 23.78
C THR A 88 1.84 17.15 23.09
N THR A 89 2.11 15.99 22.47
CA THR A 89 3.33 15.79 21.70
C THR A 89 3.34 16.74 20.51
N THR A 90 4.44 17.47 20.33
CA THR A 90 4.57 18.48 19.29
C THR A 90 5.50 18.01 18.18
N MET A 91 5.19 18.36 16.93
CA MET A 91 6.00 18.06 15.75
C MET A 91 6.15 19.32 14.88
N PRO A 92 7.15 19.38 13.98
CA PRO A 92 7.35 20.53 13.11
C PRO A 92 6.07 20.91 12.36
N CYS A 93 5.67 22.17 12.47
CA CYS A 93 4.45 22.67 11.84
C CYS A 93 4.51 22.56 10.32
N LEU A 94 3.33 22.59 9.69
CA LEU A 94 3.19 22.58 8.24
C LEU A 94 3.92 23.76 7.54
N ASN A 95 3.94 24.92 8.19
CA ASN A 95 4.57 26.15 7.70
C ASN A 95 6.01 26.37 8.22
N ASP A 96 6.58 25.46 9.01
CA ASP A 96 7.96 25.61 9.48
C ASP A 96 8.94 25.34 8.33
N THR A 97 9.81 26.31 8.08
CA THR A 97 10.87 26.24 7.07
C THR A 97 12.27 26.40 7.67
N ALA A 98 12.41 26.32 8.99
CA ALA A 98 13.70 26.47 9.67
C ALA A 98 14.45 25.13 9.69
N ASN A 99 15.78 25.14 9.77
CA ASN A 99 16.56 23.92 10.00
C ASN A 99 17.67 24.22 11.02
N PRO A 100 17.57 23.76 12.29
CA PRO A 100 16.53 22.87 12.84
C PRO A 100 15.15 23.54 12.96
N PRO A 101 14.05 22.76 13.11
CA PRO A 101 12.70 23.30 13.25
C PRO A 101 12.58 24.29 14.42
N THR A 102 11.89 25.40 14.20
CA THR A 102 11.69 26.44 15.23
C THR A 102 10.25 26.49 15.74
N LEU A 103 9.30 26.07 14.92
CA LEU A 103 7.88 26.07 15.22
C LEU A 103 7.36 24.64 15.27
N ASN A 104 6.89 24.24 16.46
CA ASN A 104 6.27 22.94 16.68
C ASN A 104 4.77 23.11 16.97
N CYS A 105 3.94 22.32 16.28
CA CYS A 105 2.49 22.31 16.38
C CYS A 105 2.04 21.05 17.12
N LEU A 106 0.85 21.10 17.70
CA LEU A 106 0.22 19.91 18.27
C LEU A 106 -0.10 18.92 17.14
N ILE A 107 -0.11 17.63 17.48
CA ILE A 107 -0.49 16.57 16.53
C ILE A 107 -1.87 16.83 15.94
N GLU A 108 -2.82 17.37 16.71
CA GLU A 108 -4.16 17.67 16.21
C GLU A 108 -4.17 18.67 15.05
N ASP A 109 -3.32 19.70 15.09
CA ASP A 109 -3.23 20.72 14.05
C ASP A 109 -2.67 20.14 12.75
N ILE A 110 -1.76 19.19 12.87
CA ILE A 110 -1.10 18.54 11.73
C ILE A 110 -1.98 17.44 11.14
N CYS A 111 -2.71 16.71 11.98
CA CYS A 111 -3.68 15.71 11.54
C CYS A 111 -4.83 16.31 10.74
N GLY A 112 -5.11 17.61 10.88
CA GLY A 112 -6.13 18.31 10.10
C GLY A 112 -7.54 17.73 10.30
N PHE A 113 -8.40 17.87 9.28
CA PHE A 113 -9.78 17.33 9.24
C PHE A 113 -10.66 17.69 10.46
N GLY A 114 -10.51 18.90 11.02
CA GLY A 114 -11.32 19.37 12.15
C GLY A 114 -10.74 19.08 13.53
N GLY A 115 -9.60 18.39 13.64
CA GLY A 115 -8.94 18.11 14.92
C GLY A 115 -9.68 17.10 15.80
N PHE A 116 -9.18 16.88 17.02
CA PHE A 116 -9.72 15.88 17.95
C PHE A 116 -10.53 16.48 19.10
N HIS A 117 -10.50 17.80 19.28
CA HIS A 117 -11.24 18.54 20.32
C HIS A 117 -11.15 17.90 21.72
N GLY A 118 -9.97 17.40 22.09
CA GLY A 118 -9.73 16.73 23.38
C GLY A 118 -10.28 15.30 23.51
N THR A 119 -10.75 14.69 22.42
CA THR A 119 -11.19 13.29 22.36
C THR A 119 -10.12 12.37 21.77
N THR A 120 -10.35 11.05 21.81
CA THR A 120 -9.40 10.08 21.24
C THR A 120 -9.31 10.22 19.72
N PRO A 121 -8.11 10.20 19.11
CA PRO A 121 -7.95 10.25 17.67
C PRO A 121 -8.72 9.13 16.96
N ASN A 122 -9.50 9.47 15.93
CA ASN A 122 -10.42 8.55 15.26
C ASN A 122 -10.49 8.72 13.73
N GLN A 123 -9.44 9.22 13.07
CA GLN A 123 -9.38 9.38 11.61
C GLN A 123 -9.19 8.02 10.90
N TRP A 124 -10.15 7.11 11.08
CA TRP A 124 -10.16 5.73 10.58
C TRP A 124 -10.11 5.64 9.05
N PHE A 125 -10.57 6.68 8.33
CA PHE A 125 -10.52 6.76 6.87
C PHE A 125 -9.08 6.66 6.33
N ARG A 126 -8.07 7.03 7.13
CA ARG A 126 -6.64 6.83 6.79
C ARG A 126 -6.22 5.35 6.72
N GLN A 127 -7.12 4.40 7.00
CA GLN A 127 -6.86 2.96 6.89
C GLN A 127 -7.94 2.18 6.14
N VAL A 128 -9.23 2.42 6.42
CA VAL A 128 -10.33 1.56 5.99
C VAL A 128 -11.27 2.31 5.03
N VAL A 129 -11.79 1.58 4.03
CA VAL A 129 -12.97 1.99 3.25
C VAL A 129 -14.22 1.71 4.08
N MET A 130 -15.03 2.73 4.39
CA MET A 130 -16.47 2.47 4.50
C MET A 130 -17.06 2.55 3.10
N VAL A 131 -17.68 1.46 2.65
CA VAL A 131 -18.69 1.50 1.61
C VAL A 131 -20.01 1.08 2.26
N MET A 132 -21.03 1.91 2.01
CA MET A 132 -22.45 1.87 2.42
C MET A 132 -22.81 2.61 3.73
N GLY A 133 -23.54 3.73 3.57
CA GLY A 133 -24.19 4.49 4.66
C GLY A 133 -23.64 5.91 4.84
N GLN A 134 -24.48 6.91 4.52
CA GLN A 134 -24.44 8.39 4.70
C GLN A 134 -23.09 9.16 4.74
N SER A 135 -23.07 10.34 4.11
CA SER A 135 -21.93 11.26 3.90
C SER A 135 -20.88 10.84 2.86
N MET A 136 -20.72 11.68 1.82
CA MET A 136 -19.71 11.57 0.76
C MET A 136 -18.34 12.16 1.19
N ASN A 137 -18.27 12.75 2.39
CA ASN A 137 -17.11 13.52 2.86
C ASN A 137 -16.08 12.65 3.64
N ASP A 138 -16.44 11.43 4.04
CA ASP A 138 -15.68 10.63 5.03
C ASP A 138 -15.11 9.31 4.47
N LYS A 139 -14.96 9.18 3.14
CA LYS A 139 -14.69 7.88 2.49
C LYS A 139 -13.53 7.93 1.51
N PHE A 140 -12.32 8.15 2.00
CA PHE A 140 -11.12 8.02 1.18
C PHE A 140 -10.10 7.10 1.85
N ILE A 141 -9.65 6.07 1.12
CA ILE A 141 -8.35 5.45 1.40
C ILE A 141 -7.30 6.47 0.95
N THR A 142 -7.10 7.51 1.73
CA THR A 142 -6.18 8.59 1.37
C THR A 142 -4.75 8.10 1.12
N PRO A 143 -4.17 7.12 1.87
CA PRO A 143 -2.75 6.85 1.72
C PRO A 143 -2.39 6.17 0.40
N ILE A 144 -3.30 5.41 -0.22
CA ILE A 144 -3.03 4.72 -1.50
C ILE A 144 -2.83 5.74 -2.63
N PHE A 145 -3.52 6.87 -2.58
CA PHE A 145 -3.44 7.88 -3.64
C PHE A 145 -2.34 8.93 -3.39
N ILE A 146 -1.89 9.05 -2.15
CA ILE A 146 -0.89 10.04 -1.77
C ILE A 146 0.52 9.55 -2.11
N HIS A 147 1.41 10.44 -2.55
CA HIS A 147 2.79 10.09 -2.89
C HIS A 147 3.81 10.95 -2.13
N ALA A 148 5.03 10.42 -1.99
CA ALA A 148 6.07 11.07 -1.19
C ALA A 148 6.89 12.10 -1.98
N GLY A 149 6.73 12.15 -3.31
CA GLY A 149 7.50 13.01 -4.20
C GLY A 149 7.59 12.47 -5.62
N PHE A 150 8.27 13.23 -6.50
CA PHE A 150 8.36 12.94 -7.93
C PHE A 150 8.94 11.56 -8.23
N ILE A 151 10.04 11.18 -7.56
CA ILE A 151 10.68 9.87 -7.77
C ILE A 151 9.71 8.75 -7.41
N HIS A 152 9.02 8.91 -6.28
CA HIS A 152 8.09 7.91 -5.77
C HIS A 152 6.87 7.73 -6.69
N ILE A 153 6.24 8.81 -7.16
CA ILE A 153 5.10 8.68 -8.09
C ILE A 153 5.51 8.12 -9.45
N ILE A 154 6.66 8.51 -10.01
CA ILE A 154 7.13 7.99 -11.30
C ILE A 154 7.31 6.48 -11.24
N LEU A 155 7.99 5.97 -10.20
CA LEU A 155 8.19 4.54 -10.02
C LEU A 155 6.86 3.78 -9.86
N ASN A 156 5.90 4.33 -9.10
CA ASN A 156 4.57 3.75 -9.00
C ASN A 156 3.82 3.77 -10.33
N MET A 157 3.88 4.86 -11.10
CA MET A 157 3.18 4.95 -12.39
C MET A 157 3.75 3.97 -13.41
N ILE A 158 5.07 3.78 -13.43
CA ILE A 158 5.70 2.73 -14.26
C ILE A 158 5.16 1.36 -13.87
N ALA A 159 5.17 1.00 -12.58
CA ALA A 159 4.71 -0.30 -12.12
C ALA A 159 3.19 -0.50 -12.30
N GLN A 160 2.40 0.56 -12.09
CA GLN A 160 0.95 0.58 -12.26
C GLN A 160 0.56 0.38 -13.74
N LEU A 161 1.16 1.15 -14.65
CA LEU A 161 0.84 1.10 -16.08
C LEU A 161 1.40 -0.15 -16.78
N THR A 162 2.30 -0.88 -16.13
CA THR A 162 2.85 -2.15 -16.63
C THR A 162 2.14 -3.35 -15.97
N VAL A 163 2.49 -3.64 -14.72
CA VAL A 163 2.04 -4.84 -14.00
C VAL A 163 0.54 -4.77 -13.70
N SER A 164 0.07 -3.69 -13.07
CA SER A 164 -1.35 -3.58 -12.71
C SER A 164 -2.24 -3.53 -13.95
N ALA A 165 -1.81 -2.85 -15.02
CA ALA A 165 -2.49 -2.84 -16.31
C ALA A 165 -2.58 -4.23 -16.96
N GLN A 166 -1.56 -5.06 -16.83
CA GLN A 166 -1.59 -6.44 -17.30
C GLN A 166 -2.60 -7.26 -16.49
N ILE A 167 -2.56 -7.16 -15.16
CA ILE A 167 -3.46 -7.89 -14.27
C ILE A 167 -4.92 -7.49 -14.51
N GLU A 168 -5.21 -6.21 -14.73
CA GLU A 168 -6.56 -5.76 -15.08
C GLU A 168 -7.05 -6.39 -16.39
N ARG A 169 -6.20 -6.45 -17.42
CA ARG A 169 -6.54 -7.08 -18.70
C ARG A 169 -6.84 -8.57 -18.53
N GLU A 170 -6.08 -9.27 -17.69
CA GLU A 170 -6.24 -10.71 -17.47
C GLU A 170 -7.44 -11.07 -16.56
N MET A 171 -7.59 -10.39 -15.42
CA MET A 171 -8.63 -10.69 -14.43
C MET A 171 -9.99 -10.10 -14.80
N GLY A 172 -10.01 -9.01 -15.57
CA GLY A 172 -11.14 -8.11 -15.73
C GLY A 172 -11.23 -7.10 -14.58
N SER A 173 -11.90 -5.98 -14.84
CA SER A 173 -11.92 -4.80 -13.95
C SER A 173 -12.43 -5.11 -12.53
N ALA A 174 -13.47 -5.93 -12.38
CA ALA A 174 -14.01 -6.24 -11.05
C ALA A 174 -13.03 -7.04 -10.15
N GLY A 175 -12.38 -8.07 -10.72
CA GLY A 175 -11.40 -8.88 -9.98
C GLY A 175 -10.13 -8.08 -9.65
N PHE A 176 -9.69 -7.25 -10.59
CA PHE A 176 -8.59 -6.31 -10.37
C PHE A 176 -8.90 -5.32 -9.25
N LEU A 177 -10.04 -4.63 -9.31
CA LEU A 177 -10.42 -3.61 -8.32
C LEU A 177 -10.42 -4.19 -6.89
N LEU A 178 -11.04 -5.37 -6.71
CA LEU A 178 -11.11 -6.03 -5.42
C LEU A 178 -9.71 -6.44 -4.93
N THR A 179 -8.85 -6.93 -5.81
CA THR A 179 -7.48 -7.34 -5.45
C THR A 179 -6.60 -6.13 -5.12
N TYR A 180 -6.69 -5.08 -5.92
CA TYR A 180 -5.93 -3.84 -5.76
C TYR A 180 -6.22 -3.18 -4.41
N PHE A 181 -7.50 -2.98 -4.10
CA PHE A 181 -7.89 -2.36 -2.84
C PHE A 181 -7.71 -3.29 -1.63
N ALA A 182 -8.00 -4.59 -1.74
CA ALA A 182 -7.75 -5.51 -0.63
C ALA A 182 -6.26 -5.55 -0.26
N ALA A 183 -5.37 -5.63 -1.26
CA ALA A 183 -3.93 -5.61 -1.04
C ALA A 183 -3.43 -4.26 -0.49
N GLY A 184 -3.89 -3.14 -1.06
CA GLY A 184 -3.53 -1.81 -0.60
C GLY A 184 -3.96 -1.53 0.84
N ILE A 185 -5.23 -1.82 1.18
CA ILE A 185 -5.76 -1.64 2.53
C ILE A 185 -5.04 -2.55 3.51
N PHE A 186 -4.93 -3.85 3.22
CA PHE A 186 -4.28 -4.78 4.14
C PHE A 186 -2.80 -4.43 4.36
N GLY A 187 -2.08 -4.04 3.29
CA GLY A 187 -0.73 -3.52 3.41
C GLY A 187 -0.65 -2.28 4.30
N ASN A 188 -1.57 -1.34 4.13
CA ASN A 188 -1.63 -0.13 4.95
C ASN A 188 -1.94 -0.44 6.44
N VAL A 189 -2.83 -1.39 6.72
CA VAL A 189 -3.09 -1.87 8.09
C VAL A 189 -1.86 -2.58 8.67
N LEU A 190 -1.18 -3.40 7.87
CA LEU A 190 0.03 -4.11 8.31
C LEU A 190 1.16 -3.13 8.64
N GLY A 191 1.35 -2.10 7.82
CA GLY A 191 2.25 -0.99 8.12
C GLY A 191 1.82 -0.20 9.35
N GLY A 192 0.51 0.00 9.56
CA GLY A 192 -0.02 0.62 10.78
C GLY A 192 0.40 -0.09 12.07
N ASN A 193 0.45 -1.42 12.03
CA ASN A 193 0.89 -2.22 13.17
C ASN A 193 2.41 -2.21 13.33
N PHE A 194 3.17 -2.45 12.25
CA PHE A 194 4.58 -2.81 12.39
C PHE A 194 5.58 -1.74 11.94
N SER A 195 5.12 -0.58 11.44
CA SER A 195 5.99 0.57 11.10
C SER A 195 6.22 1.52 12.25
N LEU A 196 7.35 2.24 12.22
CA LEU A 196 7.72 3.24 13.22
C LEU A 196 6.59 4.26 13.43
N VAL A 197 6.27 4.54 14.69
CA VAL A 197 5.08 5.31 15.09
C VAL A 197 5.15 6.80 14.72
N GLY A 198 6.34 7.35 14.44
CA GLY A 198 6.54 8.79 14.18
C GLY A 198 6.68 9.21 12.71
N ALA A 199 6.53 8.31 11.74
CA ALA A 199 6.72 8.62 10.32
C ALA A 199 5.45 8.38 9.50
N PRO A 200 5.03 9.32 8.63
CA PRO A 200 3.93 9.07 7.72
C PRO A 200 4.30 8.03 6.66
N SER A 201 3.28 7.32 6.17
CA SER A 201 3.42 6.34 5.10
C SER A 201 2.33 6.54 4.06
N VAL A 202 2.75 6.47 2.80
CA VAL A 202 1.94 6.83 1.63
C VAL A 202 2.31 5.93 0.45
N GLY A 203 1.46 5.88 -0.56
CA GLY A 203 1.73 5.30 -1.86
C GLY A 203 0.84 4.11 -2.20
N ALA A 204 0.62 3.95 -3.51
CA ALA A 204 -0.08 2.82 -4.10
C ALA A 204 0.72 1.51 -4.07
N SER A 205 1.99 1.55 -3.65
CA SER A 205 2.92 0.44 -3.78
C SER A 205 2.44 -0.85 -3.11
N GLY A 206 1.75 -0.80 -1.95
CA GLY A 206 1.14 -1.99 -1.36
C GLY A 206 0.11 -2.68 -2.29
N ALA A 207 -0.71 -1.90 -2.98
CA ALA A 207 -1.66 -2.43 -3.96
C ALA A 207 -0.96 -3.02 -5.19
N ILE A 208 0.09 -2.35 -5.68
CA ILE A 208 0.91 -2.81 -6.81
C ILE A 208 1.62 -4.13 -6.48
N PHE A 209 2.18 -4.27 -5.27
CA PHE A 209 2.74 -5.55 -4.80
C PHE A 209 1.68 -6.65 -4.73
N GLY A 210 0.42 -6.30 -4.45
CA GLY A 210 -0.70 -7.21 -4.62
C GLY A 210 -0.87 -7.69 -6.05
N CYS A 211 -0.76 -6.80 -7.04
CA CYS A 211 -0.77 -7.18 -8.46
C CYS A 211 0.45 -8.02 -8.84
N VAL A 212 1.64 -7.72 -8.30
CA VAL A 212 2.82 -8.57 -8.45
C VAL A 212 2.55 -9.97 -7.89
N ALA A 213 1.93 -10.11 -6.72
CA ALA A 213 1.55 -11.43 -6.22
C ALA A 213 0.61 -12.20 -7.17
N VAL A 214 -0.30 -11.52 -7.86
CA VAL A 214 -1.15 -12.17 -8.88
C VAL A 214 -0.33 -12.72 -10.04
N THR A 215 0.73 -12.04 -10.48
CA THR A 215 1.60 -12.58 -11.55
C THR A 215 2.31 -13.86 -11.12
N TRP A 216 2.62 -14.00 -9.82
CA TRP A 216 3.15 -15.24 -9.25
C TRP A 216 2.10 -16.36 -9.24
N VAL A 217 0.87 -16.04 -8.83
CA VAL A 217 -0.27 -16.98 -8.91
C VAL A 217 -0.47 -17.46 -10.34
N ASP A 218 -0.41 -16.55 -11.32
CA ASP A 218 -0.48 -16.91 -12.73
C ASP A 218 0.64 -17.88 -13.14
N LEU A 219 1.89 -17.55 -12.82
CA LEU A 219 3.06 -18.35 -13.17
C LEU A 219 2.97 -19.77 -12.61
N PHE A 220 2.61 -19.92 -11.34
CA PHE A 220 2.50 -21.25 -10.71
C PHE A 220 1.31 -22.04 -11.24
N ALA A 221 0.15 -21.41 -11.42
CA ALA A 221 -1.04 -22.07 -11.95
C ALA A 221 -0.86 -22.54 -13.40
N HIS A 222 0.03 -21.90 -14.17
CA HIS A 222 0.27 -22.21 -15.59
C HIS A 222 1.72 -22.67 -15.86
N TRP A 223 2.42 -23.18 -14.85
CA TRP A 223 3.85 -23.53 -14.92
C TRP A 223 4.22 -24.38 -16.14
N ARG A 224 3.36 -25.37 -16.49
CA ARG A 224 3.57 -26.28 -17.63
C ARG A 224 3.42 -25.63 -19.00
N TYR A 225 2.74 -24.49 -19.09
CA TYR A 225 2.42 -23.81 -20.35
C TYR A 225 3.27 -22.57 -20.60
N GLN A 226 3.94 -22.09 -19.56
CA GLN A 226 4.81 -20.93 -19.63
C GLN A 226 6.14 -21.27 -20.30
N TYR A 227 6.61 -20.39 -21.17
CA TYR A 227 7.93 -20.54 -21.79
C TYR A 227 9.02 -20.21 -20.77
N ARG A 228 9.91 -21.17 -20.49
CA ARG A 228 11.03 -21.05 -19.53
C ARG A 228 10.59 -20.50 -18.16
N PRO A 229 9.70 -21.20 -17.44
CA PRO A 229 9.08 -20.69 -16.21
C PRO A 229 10.11 -20.40 -15.10
N GLY A 230 11.19 -21.17 -15.01
CA GLY A 230 12.26 -20.93 -14.02
C GLY A 230 13.00 -19.60 -14.24
N ARG A 231 13.23 -19.20 -15.49
CA ARG A 231 13.86 -17.89 -15.80
C ARG A 231 12.91 -16.74 -15.48
N LYS A 232 11.62 -16.90 -15.79
CA LYS A 232 10.58 -15.92 -15.43
C LYS A 232 10.46 -15.76 -13.91
N LEU A 233 10.46 -16.87 -13.16
CA LEU A 233 10.49 -16.85 -11.70
C LEU A 233 11.72 -16.12 -11.16
N ALA A 234 12.91 -16.39 -11.70
CA ALA A 234 14.14 -15.71 -11.28
C ALA A 234 14.06 -14.19 -11.46
N PHE A 235 13.59 -13.71 -12.62
CA PHE A 235 13.40 -12.28 -12.86
C PHE A 235 12.38 -11.67 -11.90
N MET A 236 11.22 -12.31 -11.72
CA MET A 236 10.18 -11.84 -10.79
C MET A 236 10.66 -11.81 -9.34
N SER A 237 11.51 -12.77 -8.94
CA SER A 237 12.15 -12.79 -7.61
C SER A 237 13.14 -11.64 -7.44
N ILE A 238 13.93 -11.32 -8.47
CA ILE A 238 14.86 -10.19 -8.44
C ILE A 238 14.10 -8.86 -8.34
N GLU A 239 13.04 -8.70 -9.13
CA GLU A 239 12.15 -7.52 -9.06
C GLU A 239 11.52 -7.37 -7.68
N LEU A 240 11.07 -8.48 -7.08
CA LEU A 240 10.51 -8.50 -5.73
C LEU A 240 11.55 -8.03 -4.68
N VAL A 241 12.77 -8.58 -4.74
CA VAL A 241 13.85 -8.20 -3.81
C VAL A 241 14.20 -6.74 -3.96
N PHE A 242 14.33 -6.24 -5.19
CA PHE A 242 14.62 -4.83 -5.47
C PHE A 242 13.49 -3.93 -4.97
N GLY A 243 12.24 -4.30 -5.22
CA GLY A 243 11.07 -3.56 -4.73
C GLY A 243 11.01 -3.47 -3.21
N ILE A 244 11.25 -4.58 -2.49
CA ILE A 244 11.32 -4.60 -1.03
C ILE A 244 12.51 -3.76 -0.54
N ALA A 245 13.65 -3.83 -1.23
CA ALA A 245 14.84 -3.06 -0.89
C ALA A 245 14.58 -1.54 -0.96
N LEU A 246 13.86 -1.07 -1.97
CA LEU A 246 13.42 0.33 -2.08
C LEU A 246 12.50 0.77 -0.93
N GLY A 247 11.83 -0.16 -0.25
CA GLY A 247 11.01 0.10 0.92
C GLY A 247 11.81 0.37 2.22
N TYR A 248 13.14 0.19 2.21
CA TYR A 248 14.03 0.58 3.32
C TYR A 248 14.47 2.05 3.25
N ILE A 249 14.18 2.76 2.16
CA ILE A 249 14.59 4.17 2.01
C ILE A 249 13.88 5.01 3.09
N PRO A 250 14.59 5.85 3.87
CA PRO A 250 14.01 6.55 5.02
C PRO A 250 12.76 7.40 4.73
N SER A 251 12.65 7.99 3.54
CA SER A 251 11.46 8.76 3.12
C SER A 251 10.30 7.90 2.60
N HIS A 252 10.52 6.60 2.43
CA HIS A 252 9.61 5.64 1.82
C HIS A 252 9.64 4.33 2.64
N ARG A 253 9.32 4.44 3.94
CA ARG A 253 9.28 3.31 4.90
C ARG A 253 8.01 2.47 4.69
N SER A 254 7.99 1.67 3.63
CA SER A 254 6.79 0.97 3.13
C SER A 254 6.90 -0.56 3.11
N ILE A 255 7.94 -1.17 3.71
CA ILE A 255 8.13 -2.64 3.65
C ILE A 255 6.96 -3.44 4.19
N SER A 256 6.46 -3.10 5.37
CA SER A 256 5.30 -3.80 5.93
C SER A 256 4.09 -3.66 5.00
N ALA A 257 3.94 -2.54 4.30
CA ALA A 257 2.89 -2.37 3.30
C ALA A 257 3.12 -3.21 2.05
N HIS A 258 4.36 -3.33 1.57
CA HIS A 258 4.72 -4.20 0.44
C HIS A 258 4.50 -5.68 0.75
N LEU A 259 4.95 -6.14 1.92
CA LEU A 259 4.77 -7.52 2.37
C LEU A 259 3.30 -7.85 2.60
N GLY A 260 2.54 -6.95 3.21
CA GLY A 260 1.11 -7.11 3.41
C GLY A 260 0.36 -7.15 2.08
N GLY A 261 0.71 -6.23 1.18
CA GLY A 261 0.18 -6.21 -0.18
C GLY A 261 0.43 -7.51 -0.94
N LEU A 262 1.68 -8.02 -0.90
CA LEU A 262 2.06 -9.30 -1.50
C LEU A 262 1.27 -10.46 -0.90
N CYS A 263 1.19 -10.55 0.43
CA CYS A 263 0.46 -11.62 1.13
C CYS A 263 -1.02 -11.63 0.75
N MET A 264 -1.69 -10.47 0.85
CA MET A 264 -3.11 -10.37 0.51
C MET A 264 -3.37 -10.56 -0.98
N GLY A 265 -2.46 -10.08 -1.85
CA GLY A 265 -2.50 -10.33 -3.29
C GLY A 265 -2.38 -11.81 -3.65
N LEU A 266 -1.57 -12.60 -2.93
CA LEU A 266 -1.48 -14.05 -3.14
C LEU A 266 -2.80 -14.74 -2.78
N LEU A 267 -3.42 -14.36 -1.67
CA LEU A 267 -4.68 -14.95 -1.19
C LEU A 267 -5.86 -14.58 -2.10
N VAL A 268 -6.06 -13.29 -2.33
CA VAL A 268 -7.17 -12.75 -3.15
C VAL A 268 -6.94 -13.08 -4.63
N GLY A 269 -5.70 -13.02 -5.11
CA GLY A 269 -5.32 -13.46 -6.44
C GLY A 269 -5.64 -14.94 -6.65
N THR A 270 -5.30 -15.82 -5.71
CA THR A 270 -5.66 -17.25 -5.81
C THR A 270 -7.17 -17.46 -5.82
N ALA A 271 -7.91 -16.67 -5.04
CA ALA A 271 -9.37 -16.72 -4.99
C ALA A 271 -10.03 -16.30 -6.32
N LEU A 272 -9.58 -15.18 -6.90
CA LEU A 272 -10.30 -14.47 -7.97
C LEU A 272 -9.69 -14.67 -9.37
N TYR A 273 -8.40 -14.99 -9.48
CA TYR A 273 -7.71 -15.07 -10.76
C TYR A 273 -8.30 -16.17 -11.65
N PRO A 274 -8.63 -15.89 -12.93
CA PRO A 274 -9.25 -16.86 -13.83
C PRO A 274 -8.23 -17.88 -14.33
N VAL A 275 -7.95 -18.90 -13.51
CA VAL A 275 -7.05 -20.01 -13.88
C VAL A 275 -7.66 -20.90 -14.96
N ILE A 276 -6.85 -21.24 -15.97
CA ILE A 276 -7.21 -22.19 -17.02
C ILE A 276 -6.84 -23.59 -16.53
N SER A 277 -7.84 -24.38 -16.14
CA SER A 277 -7.62 -25.75 -15.68
C SER A 277 -7.79 -26.77 -16.81
N PRO A 278 -6.73 -27.50 -17.21
CA PRO A 278 -6.77 -28.49 -18.29
C PRO A 278 -7.35 -29.84 -17.85
N THR A 279 -7.18 -30.22 -16.59
CA THR A 279 -7.62 -31.51 -16.04
C THR A 279 -8.62 -31.33 -14.91
N ARG A 280 -9.48 -32.34 -14.69
CA ARG A 280 -10.41 -32.37 -13.54
C ARG A 280 -9.64 -32.29 -12.21
N LYS A 281 -8.50 -32.97 -12.10
CA LYS A 281 -7.62 -32.92 -10.92
C LYS A 281 -7.12 -31.49 -10.64
N HIS A 282 -6.59 -30.80 -11.66
CA HIS A 282 -6.14 -29.40 -11.51
C HIS A 282 -7.30 -28.47 -11.12
N LYS A 283 -8.49 -28.68 -11.71
CA LYS A 283 -9.69 -27.92 -11.35
C LYS A 283 -10.09 -28.12 -9.90
N SER A 284 -10.10 -29.36 -9.40
CA SER A 284 -10.42 -29.66 -7.99
C SER A 284 -9.41 -29.05 -7.02
N ILE A 285 -8.10 -29.13 -7.34
CA ILE A 285 -7.03 -28.52 -6.53
C ILE A 285 -7.23 -26.99 -6.44
N MET A 286 -7.44 -26.31 -7.56
CA MET A 286 -7.66 -24.87 -7.57
C MET A 286 -8.93 -24.46 -6.82
N TRP A 287 -9.99 -25.26 -6.90
CA TRP A 287 -11.20 -25.04 -6.09
C TRP A 287 -10.94 -25.21 -4.60
N GLY A 288 -10.16 -26.22 -4.21
CA GLY A 288 -9.73 -26.41 -2.82
C GLY A 288 -8.97 -25.19 -2.30
N PHE A 289 -7.99 -24.70 -3.06
CA PHE A 289 -7.27 -23.47 -2.70
C PHE A 289 -8.21 -22.27 -2.55
N ARG A 290 -9.15 -22.07 -3.49
CA ARG A 290 -10.11 -20.96 -3.41
C ARG A 290 -10.99 -21.01 -2.15
N ILE A 291 -11.46 -22.19 -1.77
CA ILE A 291 -12.28 -22.38 -0.57
C ILE A 291 -11.48 -22.05 0.69
N VAL A 292 -10.17 -22.30 0.70
CA VAL A 292 -9.30 -22.02 1.84
C VAL A 292 -8.86 -20.55 1.89
N THR A 293 -8.50 -19.95 0.74
CA THR A 293 -7.92 -18.60 0.74
C THR A 293 -8.92 -17.51 1.08
N ILE A 294 -10.21 -17.67 0.75
CA ILE A 294 -11.26 -16.70 1.09
C ILE A 294 -11.43 -16.52 2.61
N PRO A 295 -11.72 -17.57 3.42
CA PRO A 295 -11.86 -17.42 4.86
C PRO A 295 -10.54 -17.01 5.50
N LEU A 296 -9.40 -17.50 5.02
CA LEU A 296 -8.09 -17.09 5.52
C LEU A 296 -7.84 -15.58 5.31
N ALA A 297 -8.15 -15.06 4.13
CA ALA A 297 -8.03 -13.62 3.85
C ALA A 297 -8.91 -12.80 4.79
N ILE A 298 -10.17 -13.22 5.03
CA ILE A 298 -11.09 -12.55 5.96
C ILE A 298 -10.55 -12.59 7.39
N ILE A 299 -10.13 -13.75 7.87
CA ILE A 299 -9.58 -13.91 9.23
C ILE A 299 -8.36 -13.02 9.42
N LEU A 300 -7.42 -13.01 8.47
CA LEU A 300 -6.23 -12.16 8.54
C LEU A 300 -6.61 -10.68 8.58
N PHE A 301 -7.56 -10.26 7.75
CA PHE A 301 -8.03 -8.88 7.73
C PHE A 301 -8.63 -8.45 9.09
N VAL A 302 -9.51 -9.28 9.66
CA VAL A 302 -10.16 -9.02 10.95
C VAL A 302 -9.15 -9.02 12.10
N VAL A 303 -8.26 -10.02 12.15
CA VAL A 303 -7.24 -10.13 13.20
C VAL A 303 -6.29 -8.93 13.16
N LEU A 304 -5.86 -8.52 11.98
CA LEU A 304 -4.90 -7.43 11.83
C LEU A 304 -5.50 -6.05 12.15
N ILE A 305 -6.75 -5.81 11.75
CA ILE A 305 -7.49 -4.60 12.15
C ILE A 305 -7.70 -4.59 13.66
N ARG A 306 -8.11 -5.72 14.25
CA ARG A 306 -8.30 -5.82 15.70
C ARG A 306 -6.99 -5.54 16.43
N ASN A 307 -5.89 -6.16 16.00
CA ASN A 307 -4.56 -5.90 16.57
C ASN A 307 -4.20 -4.42 16.51
N PHE A 308 -4.47 -3.76 15.37
CA PHE A 308 -4.21 -2.34 15.21
C PHE A 308 -4.94 -1.48 16.26
N TYR A 309 -6.21 -1.77 16.56
CA TYR A 309 -7.00 -0.93 17.48
C TYR A 309 -6.92 -1.34 18.95
N THR A 310 -6.70 -2.63 19.26
CA THR A 310 -6.81 -3.14 20.63
C THR A 310 -5.49 -3.50 21.30
N SER A 311 -4.42 -3.65 20.53
CA SER A 311 -3.16 -4.21 21.04
C SER A 311 -2.00 -3.24 20.82
N ASP A 312 -1.00 -3.31 21.71
CA ASP A 312 0.31 -2.76 21.41
C ASP A 312 0.96 -3.66 20.34
N PRO A 313 1.20 -3.15 19.12
CA PRO A 313 1.71 -3.97 18.03
C PRO A 313 3.09 -4.56 18.31
N TYR A 314 3.90 -3.90 19.15
CA TYR A 314 5.25 -4.34 19.48
C TYR A 314 5.28 -5.41 20.58
N ALA A 315 4.26 -5.43 21.45
CA ALA A 315 4.10 -6.48 22.45
C ALA A 315 3.78 -7.85 21.82
N ALA A 316 3.13 -7.87 20.64
CA ALA A 316 2.77 -9.10 19.95
C ALA A 316 3.93 -9.77 19.21
N CYS A 317 4.99 -9.03 18.86
CA CYS A 317 6.11 -9.55 18.08
C CYS A 317 7.39 -8.72 18.27
N SER A 318 8.34 -9.25 19.06
CA SER A 318 9.62 -8.60 19.36
C SER A 318 10.51 -8.37 18.13
N GLY A 319 10.40 -9.23 17.09
CA GLY A 319 11.16 -9.13 15.85
C GLY A 319 10.51 -8.28 14.75
N CYS A 320 9.22 -7.94 14.87
CA CYS A 320 8.50 -7.25 13.81
C CYS A 320 8.93 -5.78 13.62
N ARG A 321 9.64 -5.21 14.60
CA ARG A 321 10.28 -3.88 14.47
C ARG A 321 11.30 -3.83 13.32
N TYR A 322 12.01 -4.93 13.08
CA TYR A 322 13.04 -5.00 12.04
C TYR A 322 12.46 -5.06 10.62
N LEU A 323 11.15 -5.27 10.48
CA LEU A 323 10.46 -5.13 9.20
C LEU A 323 10.48 -3.69 8.69
N SER A 324 10.65 -2.71 9.58
CA SER A 324 10.50 -1.30 9.24
C SER A 324 11.81 -0.53 9.33
N CYS A 325 12.84 -1.10 9.96
CA CYS A 325 14.17 -0.50 9.99
C CYS A 325 15.27 -1.50 10.35
N ILE A 326 16.47 -1.31 9.80
CA ILE A 326 17.64 -2.14 10.09
C ILE A 326 18.45 -1.44 11.20
N PRO A 327 18.81 -2.14 12.29
CA PRO A 327 19.65 -1.57 13.34
C PRO A 327 21.08 -1.43 12.80
N THR A 328 21.53 -0.20 12.62
CA THR A 328 22.94 0.13 12.34
C THR A 328 23.51 0.98 13.46
N SER A 329 24.84 1.03 13.58
CA SER A 329 25.54 1.87 14.57
C SER A 329 25.27 3.37 14.40
N SER A 330 24.71 3.77 13.25
CA SER A 330 24.30 5.13 12.91
C SER A 330 22.79 5.40 13.09
N ASN A 331 21.98 4.39 13.43
CA ASN A 331 20.51 4.48 13.46
C ASN A 331 19.93 4.00 14.79
N ASN A 332 20.07 4.84 15.83
CA ASN A 332 19.58 4.57 17.18
C ASN A 332 18.05 4.54 17.28
N HIS A 333 17.31 5.03 16.28
CA HIS A 333 15.84 4.95 16.24
C HIS A 333 15.29 3.52 16.06
N CYS A 334 16.17 2.57 15.70
CA CYS A 334 15.90 1.13 15.64
C CYS A 334 16.30 0.37 16.91
N GLN A 335 16.95 1.05 17.86
CA GLN A 335 17.37 0.48 19.14
C GLN A 335 16.40 0.98 20.24
N GLY A 336 16.02 0.16 21.23
CA GLY A 336 15.10 0.56 22.33
C GLY A 336 13.73 -0.15 22.36
N THR A 337 12.72 0.40 23.06
CA THR A 337 11.37 -0.19 23.24
C THR A 337 10.23 0.64 22.63
N GLY A 338 10.52 1.70 21.87
CA GLY A 338 9.53 2.58 21.23
C GLY A 338 10.11 3.35 20.07
#